data_AF-A0A6N6PF58-F1
#
_entry.id   AF-A0A6N6PF58-F1
#
_cell.length_a   1.000
_cell.length_b   1.000
_cell.length_c   1.000
_cell.angle_alpha   90.00
_cell.angle_beta   90.00
_cell.angle_gamma   90.00
#
_symmetry.space_group_name_H-M   'P 1'
#
loop_
_entity.id
_entity.type
_entity.pdbx_description
1 polymer ?
#
loop_
_entity_poly.entity_id
_entity_poly.type
_entity_poly.pdbx_seq_one_letter_code
_entity_poly.pdbx_strand_id
1 'polypeptide(L)' 'MSTLAEIESAAAALPAREKAELLLFVAGQLRAEGAPLPEPRLFTPEQLQAWMDEDEADMRKFRAGE' A
#
# COMPACT_ATOMS: atom_id res chain seq x y z
N MET A 1 25.32 6.50 -8.35
CA MET A 1 24.38 6.02 -7.32
C MET A 1 23.17 6.92 -7.40
N SER A 2 21.98 6.38 -7.61
CA SER A 2 20.75 7.15 -7.46
C SER A 2 20.47 7.37 -5.96
N THR A 3 20.01 8.54 -5.60
CA THR A 3 19.53 8.85 -4.25
C THR A 3 18.15 8.24 -4.03
N LEU A 4 17.75 8.06 -2.76
CA LEU A 4 16.41 7.58 -2.44
C LEU A 4 15.31 8.49 -3.02
N ALA A 5 15.52 9.81 -2.96
CA ALA A 5 14.59 10.79 -3.51
C ALA A 5 14.40 10.65 -5.03
N GLU A 6 15.47 10.34 -5.78
CA GLU A 6 15.38 10.10 -7.23
C GLU A 6 14.59 8.81 -7.53
N ILE A 7 14.78 7.76 -6.73
CA ILE A 7 14.05 6.49 -6.85
C ILE A 7 12.56 6.71 -6.54
N GLU A 8 12.23 7.45 -5.49
CA GLU A 8 10.85 7.81 -5.13
C GLU A 8 10.17 8.60 -6.25
N SER A 9 10.86 9.60 -6.80
CA SER A 9 10.34 10.39 -7.93
C SER A 9 10.11 9.53 -9.17
N ALA A 10 11.01 8.59 -9.49
CA ALA A 10 10.84 7.67 -10.60
C ALA A 10 9.67 6.71 -10.36
N ALA A 11 9.56 6.15 -9.15
CA ALA A 11 8.46 5.27 -8.77
C ALA A 11 7.11 5.98 -8.82
N ALA A 12 7.04 7.26 -8.44
CA ALA A 12 5.82 8.06 -8.49
C ALA A 12 5.27 8.22 -9.91
N ALA A 13 6.16 8.29 -10.92
CA ALA A 13 5.79 8.42 -12.33
C ALA A 13 5.31 7.10 -12.99
N LEU A 14 5.52 5.94 -12.35
CA LEU A 14 5.14 4.65 -12.92
C LEU A 14 3.61 4.46 -13.00
N PRO A 15 3.12 3.75 -14.03
CA PRO A 15 1.75 3.22 -14.07
C PRO A 15 1.47 2.30 -12.87
N ALA A 16 0.18 2.19 -12.48
CA ALA A 16 -0.22 1.40 -11.32
C ALA A 16 0.25 -0.06 -11.36
N ARG A 17 0.22 -0.68 -12.55
CA ARG A 17 0.73 -2.05 -12.76
C ARG A 17 2.22 -2.17 -12.44
N GLU A 18 3.03 -1.26 -12.98
CA GLU A 18 4.48 -1.28 -12.78
C GLU A 18 4.86 -0.96 -11.33
N LYS A 19 4.10 -0.10 -10.64
CA LYS A 19 4.25 0.12 -9.20
C LYS A 19 4.04 -1.16 -8.39
N ALA A 20 3.04 -1.97 -8.75
CA ALA A 20 2.79 -3.24 -8.09
C ALA A 20 3.93 -4.25 -8.33
N GLU A 21 4.45 -4.32 -9.56
CA GLU A 21 5.60 -5.16 -9.91
C GLU A 21 6.86 -4.73 -9.13
N LEU A 22 7.13 -3.41 -9.05
CA LEU A 22 8.25 -2.86 -8.28
C LEU A 22 8.13 -3.18 -6.78
N LEU A 23 6.94 -3.05 -6.18
CA LEU A 23 6.70 -3.39 -4.78
C LEU A 23 7.07 -4.85 -4.47
N LEU A 24 6.63 -5.78 -5.31
CA LEU A 24 6.92 -7.21 -5.16
C LEU A 24 8.42 -7.51 -5.28
N PHE A 25 9.09 -6.85 -6.23
CA PHE A 25 10.53 -6.99 -6.42
C PHE A 25 11.31 -6.57 -5.16
N VAL A 26 11.03 -5.37 -4.64
CA VAL A 26 11.71 -4.84 -3.45
C VAL A 26 11.45 -5.71 -2.21
N ALA A 27 10.20 -6.14 -2.00
CA ALA A 27 9.85 -7.05 -0.90
C ALA A 27 10.60 -8.39 -0.99
N GLY A 28 10.78 -8.93 -2.20
CA GLY A 28 11.56 -10.14 -2.45
C GLY A 28 13.04 -9.98 -2.10
N GLN A 29 13.65 -8.85 -2.47
CA GLN A 29 15.04 -8.55 -2.13
C GLN A 29 15.25 -8.42 -0.61
N LEU A 30 14.40 -7.66 0.08
CA LEU A 30 14.50 -7.51 1.55
C LEU A 30 14.42 -8.85 2.27
N ARG A 31 13.54 -9.75 1.82
CA ARG A 31 13.43 -11.10 2.36
C ARG A 31 14.70 -11.92 2.10
N ALA A 32 15.27 -11.85 0.90
CA ALA A 32 16.48 -12.59 0.55
C ALA A 32 17.71 -12.11 1.35
N GLU A 33 17.77 -10.82 1.66
CA GLU A 33 18.82 -10.21 2.47
C GLU A 33 18.65 -10.48 3.98
N GLY A 34 17.53 -11.06 4.41
CA GLY A 34 17.19 -11.19 5.82
C GLY A 34 17.03 -9.84 6.52
N ALA A 35 16.77 -8.79 5.74
CA ALA A 35 16.61 -7.44 6.25
C ALA A 35 15.34 -7.36 7.12
N PRO A 36 15.36 -6.56 8.21
CA PRO A 36 14.16 -6.32 8.99
C PRO A 36 13.11 -5.67 8.08
N LEU A 37 11.92 -6.28 8.00
CA LEU A 37 10.78 -5.67 7.35
C LEU A 37 10.32 -4.46 8.19
N PRO A 38 9.67 -3.46 7.57
CA PRO A 38 9.04 -2.39 8.32
C PRO A 38 8.10 -2.96 9.38
N GLU A 39 8.11 -2.35 10.57
CA GLU A 39 7.17 -2.72 11.63
C GLU A 39 5.73 -2.62 11.13
N PRO A 40 4.83 -3.51 11.58
CA PRO A 40 3.42 -3.42 11.26
C PRO A 40 2.90 -2.02 11.54
N ARG A 41 2.16 -1.45 10.58
CA ARG A 41 1.55 -0.14 10.78
C ARG A 41 0.48 -0.28 11.86
N LEU A 42 0.61 0.52 12.92
CA LEU A 42 -0.40 0.64 13.95
C LEU A 42 -1.42 1.70 13.50
N PHE A 43 -2.70 1.34 13.57
CA PHE A 43 -3.81 2.25 13.27
C PHE A 43 -4.51 2.64 14.56
N THR A 44 -4.93 3.90 14.64
CA THR A 44 -5.75 4.38 15.74
C THR A 44 -7.16 3.78 15.65
N PRO A 45 -7.90 3.65 16.77
CA PRO A 45 -9.29 3.22 16.76
C PRO A 45 -10.16 4.04 15.79
N GLU A 46 -9.92 5.35 15.70
CA GLU A 46 -10.66 6.27 14.84
C GLU A 46 -10.41 5.98 13.35
N GLN A 47 -9.17 5.66 12.96
CA GLN A 47 -8.85 5.25 11.59
C GLN A 47 -9.50 3.93 11.21
N LEU A 48 -9.51 2.96 12.13
CA LEU A 48 -10.19 1.69 11.91
C LEU A 48 -11.70 1.88 11.75
N GLN A 49 -12.31 2.73 12.57
CA GLN A 49 -13.74 3.02 12.49
C GLN A 49 -14.11 3.67 11.15
N ALA A 50 -13.30 4.63 10.67
CA ALA A 50 -13.54 5.28 9.38
C ALA A 50 -13.57 4.27 8.22
N TRP A 51 -12.65 3.30 8.21
CA TRP A 51 -12.65 2.24 7.20
C TRP A 51 -13.86 1.32 7.30
N MET A 52 -14.28 0.98 8.52
CA MET A 52 -15.51 0.19 8.74
C MET A 52 -16.74 0.93 8.22
N ASP A 53 -16.82 2.25 8.43
CA ASP A 53 -17.93 3.08 7.97
C ASP A 53 -17.96 3.18 6.43
N GLU A 54 -16.79 3.29 5.79
CA GLU A 54 -16.63 3.26 4.33
C GLU A 54 -17.09 1.91 3.75
N ASP A 55 -16.59 0.80 4.29
CA ASP A 55 -16.98 -0.55 3.88
C ASP A 55 -18.49 -0.78 4.06
N GLU A 56 -19.07 -0.31 5.18
CA GLU A 56 -20.51 -0.46 5.41
C GLU A 56 -21.33 0.40 4.42
N ALA A 57 -20.85 1.60 4.07
CA ALA A 57 -21.49 2.42 3.04
C ALA A 57 -21.47 1.75 1.67
N ASP A 58 -20.34 1.14 1.28
CA ASP A 58 -20.24 0.42 0.02
C ASP A 58 -21.10 -0.84 0.00
N MET A 59 -21.17 -1.57 1.12
CA MET A 59 -22.09 -2.70 1.26
C MET A 59 -23.56 -2.28 1.17
N ARG A 60 -23.92 -1.10 1.67
CA ARG A 60 -25.28 -0.56 1.52
C ARG A 60 -25.62 -0.28 0.04
N LYS A 61 -24.71 0.35 -0.71
CA LYS A 61 -24.88 0.59 -2.16
C LYS A 61 -25.02 -0.72 -2.93
N PHE A 62 -24.11 -1.67 -2.67
CA PHE A 62 -24.14 -2.99 -3.30
C PHE A 62 -25.47 -3.72 -3.06
N ARG A 63 -26.00 -3.69 -1.83
CA ARG A 63 -27.31 -4.28 -1.50
C ARG A 63 -28.48 -3.52 -2.14
N ALA A 64 -28.35 -2.23 -2.37
CA ALA A 64 -29.33 -1.42 -3.09
C ALA A 64 -29.29 -1.63 -4.62
N GLY A 65 -28.27 -2.34 -5.13
CA GLY A 65 -28.07 -2.55 -6.56
C GLY A 65 -27.52 -1.32 -7.29
N GLU A 66 -26.89 -0.41 -6.56
CA GLU A 66 -26.15 0.76 -7.08
C GLU A 66 -24.68 0.43 -7.37
#